data_AF-A0A931T7T4-F1
#
_entry.id   AF-A0A931T7T4-F1
#
_cell.length_a   1.000
_cell.length_b   1.000
_cell.length_c   1.000
_cell.angle_alpha   90.00
_cell.angle_beta   90.00
_cell.angle_gamma   90.00
#
_symmetry.space_group_name_H-M   'P 1'
#
loop_
_entity.id
_entity.type
_entity.pdbx_description
1 polymer ?
#
loop_
_entity_poly.entity_id
_entity_poly.type
_entity_poly.pdbx_seq_one_letter_code
_entity_poly.pdbx_strand_id
1 'polypeptide(L)'
;MRVPPSMNIVVLVLGATAFYTIVGQLVPQKEVPAPEVIEISKDVTTEEMVEIGKGIAQGKGTCLTCHTIGQSGSLRFPDLDGIGTRAATRIPGMSAVDYLAQSLYEPNAYVVEGFNPGMPVINKPPIQLTDDEILAVIAFLQSLGGTPSVTMETKLSINGGAGGDSTATATAALVQEAASLDGKALFERYGCARCHATTLPGKRLDRAEVLASILSPDSITTLAGAEQAKKRQAMEQSGVYDKATLQEIDRIVDYLMEQKAKE
;
A
#
# COMPACT_ATOMS: atom_id res chain seq x y z
N MET A 1 -48.71 -46.06 3.10
CA MET A 1 -49.02 -44.63 3.36
C MET A 1 -48.27 -43.80 2.34
N ARG A 2 -48.93 -42.88 1.63
CA ARG A 2 -48.24 -41.94 0.72
C ARG A 2 -47.71 -40.78 1.56
N VAL A 3 -46.41 -40.56 1.48
CA VAL A 3 -45.76 -39.39 2.11
C VAL A 3 -46.24 -38.13 1.38
N PRO A 4 -46.74 -37.11 2.10
CA PRO A 4 -47.18 -35.88 1.48
C PRO A 4 -46.00 -35.14 0.84
N PRO A 5 -46.18 -34.50 -0.34
CA PRO A 5 -45.09 -33.80 -1.04
C PRO A 5 -44.38 -32.73 -0.20
N SER A 6 -45.08 -32.09 0.73
CA SER A 6 -44.52 -31.13 1.67
C SER A 6 -43.43 -31.73 2.57
N MET A 7 -43.59 -32.98 2.99
CA MET A 7 -42.61 -33.67 3.84
C MET A 7 -41.31 -33.99 3.07
N ASN A 8 -41.41 -34.30 1.77
CA ASN A 8 -40.24 -34.51 0.92
C ASN A 8 -39.42 -33.21 0.74
N ILE A 9 -40.10 -32.07 0.59
CA ILE A 9 -39.44 -30.76 0.47
C ILE A 9 -38.69 -30.43 1.77
N VAL A 10 -39.31 -30.64 2.93
CA VAL A 10 -38.68 -30.38 4.22
C VAL A 10 -37.44 -31.24 4.42
N VAL A 11 -37.50 -32.54 4.09
CA VAL A 11 -36.35 -33.45 4.20
C VAL A 11 -35.22 -33.03 3.26
N LEU A 12 -35.52 -32.64 2.02
CA LEU A 12 -34.52 -32.17 1.07
C LEU A 12 -33.82 -30.89 1.55
N VAL A 13 -34.58 -29.90 2.05
CA VAL A 13 -34.04 -28.62 2.51
C VAL A 13 -33.17 -28.81 3.75
N LEU A 14 -33.61 -29.62 4.72
CA LEU A 14 -32.81 -29.92 5.90
C LEU A 14 -31.57 -30.74 5.55
N GLY A 15 -31.69 -31.72 4.65
CA GLY A 15 -30.57 -32.51 4.16
C GLY A 15 -29.52 -31.67 3.43
N ALA A 16 -29.95 -30.78 2.54
CA ALA A 16 -29.06 -29.87 1.82
C ALA A 16 -28.36 -28.89 2.78
N THR A 17 -29.11 -28.27 3.69
CA THR A 17 -28.54 -27.36 4.69
C THR A 17 -27.52 -28.07 5.59
N ALA A 18 -27.85 -29.27 6.06
CA ALA A 18 -26.93 -30.09 6.85
C ALA A 18 -25.68 -30.48 6.06
N PHE A 19 -25.84 -30.91 4.80
CA PHE A 19 -24.73 -31.23 3.92
C PHE A 19 -23.78 -30.05 3.73
N TYR A 20 -24.30 -28.87 3.37
CA TYR A 20 -23.46 -27.68 3.18
C TYR A 20 -22.83 -27.19 4.48
N THR A 21 -23.53 -27.31 5.61
CA THR A 21 -22.97 -26.98 6.93
C THR A 21 -21.81 -27.91 7.29
N ILE A 22 -21.98 -29.22 7.10
CA ILE A 22 -20.95 -30.22 7.36
C ILE A 22 -19.74 -29.98 6.46
N VAL A 23 -19.96 -29.79 5.15
CA VAL A 23 -18.88 -29.47 4.21
C VAL A 23 -18.17 -28.18 4.59
N GLY A 24 -18.92 -27.14 4.98
CA GLY A 24 -18.36 -25.87 5.45
C GLY A 24 -17.49 -26.01 6.70
N GLN A 25 -17.83 -26.94 7.61
CA GLN A 25 -17.01 -27.23 8.79
C GLN A 25 -15.82 -28.16 8.51
N LEU A 26 -15.85 -28.91 7.41
CA LEU A 26 -14.70 -29.70 6.95
C LEU A 26 -13.64 -28.84 6.26
N VAL A 27 -13.98 -27.62 5.82
CA VAL A 27 -13.00 -26.65 5.36
C VAL A 27 -12.22 -26.17 6.59
N PRO A 28 -10.90 -26.46 6.70
CA PRO A 28 -10.11 -25.97 7.79
C PRO A 28 -10.16 -24.44 7.77
N GLN A 29 -10.79 -23.84 8.79
CA GLN A 29 -10.66 -22.41 8.99
C GLN A 29 -9.21 -22.16 9.37
N LYS A 30 -8.40 -21.73 8.40
CA LYS A 30 -7.13 -21.10 8.73
C LYS A 30 -7.50 -19.83 9.48
N GLU A 31 -7.44 -19.90 10.80
CA GLU A 31 -7.22 -18.70 11.60
C GLU A 31 -6.03 -18.01 10.96
N VAL A 32 -6.26 -16.81 10.44
CA VAL A 32 -5.17 -15.94 10.01
C VAL A 32 -4.74 -15.27 11.31
N PRO A 33 -3.71 -15.79 12.02
CA PRO A 33 -3.18 -15.04 13.14
C PRO A 33 -2.84 -13.64 12.64
N ALA A 34 -3.09 -12.61 13.46
CA ALA A 34 -2.62 -11.28 13.15
C ALA A 34 -1.15 -11.39 12.74
N PRO A 35 -0.72 -10.77 11.62
CA PRO A 35 0.65 -10.87 11.17
C PRO A 35 1.54 -10.53 12.35
N GLU A 36 2.43 -11.46 12.70
CA GLU A 36 3.38 -11.25 13.78
C GLU A 36 4.16 -9.98 13.42
N VAL A 37 3.91 -8.90 14.15
CA VAL A 37 4.62 -7.65 13.95
C VAL A 37 6.04 -7.96 14.39
N ILE A 38 6.94 -8.13 13.42
CA ILE A 38 8.36 -8.25 13.71
C ILE A 38 8.75 -6.89 14.27
N GLU A 39 8.70 -6.73 15.59
CA GLU A 39 9.32 -5.59 16.26
C GLU A 39 10.82 -5.80 16.17
N ILE A 40 11.39 -5.29 15.09
CA ILE A 40 12.82 -5.24 14.87
C ILE A 40 13.39 -4.31 15.95
N SER A 41 14.03 -4.88 16.97
CA SER A 41 14.66 -4.08 18.02
C SER A 41 15.81 -3.28 17.41
N LYS A 42 16.05 -2.08 17.93
CA LYS A 42 17.09 -1.19 17.39
C LYS A 42 18.51 -1.72 17.59
N ASP A 43 18.69 -2.64 18.53
CA ASP A 43 19.99 -3.18 18.91
C ASP A 43 20.37 -4.47 18.16
N VAL A 44 19.62 -4.86 17.11
CA VAL A 44 19.97 -6.05 16.32
C VAL A 44 21.29 -5.88 15.59
N THR A 45 22.06 -6.95 15.56
CA THR A 45 23.30 -7.04 14.79
C THR A 45 23.01 -7.10 13.29
N THR A 46 24.01 -6.75 12.47
CA THR A 46 23.91 -6.82 11.01
C THR A 46 23.60 -8.25 10.54
N GLU A 47 24.15 -9.27 11.20
CA GLU A 47 23.87 -10.68 10.91
C GLU A 47 22.41 -11.06 11.21
N GLU A 48 21.85 -10.55 12.31
CA GLU A 48 20.43 -10.73 12.63
C GLU A 48 19.54 -10.00 11.61
N MET A 49 19.93 -8.81 11.15
CA MET A 49 19.22 -8.11 10.08
C MET A 49 19.16 -8.92 8.79
N VAL A 50 20.23 -9.64 8.43
CA VAL A 50 20.26 -10.51 7.25
C VAL A 50 19.24 -11.63 7.38
N GLU A 51 19.17 -12.30 8.53
CA GLU A 51 18.18 -13.38 8.73
C GLU A 51 16.75 -12.85 8.80
N ILE A 52 16.52 -11.69 9.43
CA ILE A 52 15.22 -11.00 9.42
C ILE A 52 14.82 -10.63 7.97
N GLY A 53 15.72 -10.00 7.23
CA GLY A 53 15.50 -9.59 5.84
C GLY A 53 15.19 -10.75 4.91
N LYS A 54 15.88 -11.88 5.12
CA LYS A 54 15.60 -13.15 4.41
C LYS A 54 14.21 -13.67 4.72
N GLY A 55 13.81 -13.66 6.00
CA GLY A 55 12.46 -14.03 6.43
C GLY A 55 11.39 -13.14 5.78
N ILE A 56 11.61 -11.84 5.75
CA ILE A 56 10.71 -10.88 5.09
C ILE A 56 10.65 -11.15 3.58
N ALA A 57 11.79 -11.36 2.91
CA ALA A 57 11.84 -11.64 1.47
C ALA A 57 11.08 -12.92 1.07
N GLN A 58 11.06 -13.92 1.96
CA GLN A 58 10.33 -15.18 1.78
C GLN A 58 8.85 -15.08 2.17
N GLY A 59 8.53 -14.27 3.18
CA GLY A 59 7.20 -14.07 3.73
C GLY A 59 6.53 -12.81 3.20
N LYS A 60 6.41 -11.80 4.06
CA LYS A 60 5.65 -10.55 3.82
C LYS A 60 6.04 -9.84 2.52
N GLY A 61 7.34 -9.77 2.22
CA GLY A 61 7.88 -9.14 1.01
C GLY A 61 7.53 -9.91 -0.26
N THR A 62 7.27 -11.21 -0.17
CA THR A 62 6.95 -12.11 -1.30
C THR A 62 7.95 -12.08 -2.46
N CYS A 63 9.17 -11.56 -2.22
CA CYS A 63 10.18 -11.25 -3.23
C CYS A 63 10.50 -12.49 -4.09
N LEU A 64 10.57 -13.66 -3.45
CA LEU A 64 10.91 -14.93 -4.10
C LEU A 64 9.78 -15.54 -4.94
N THR A 65 8.60 -14.91 -4.97
CA THR A 65 7.53 -15.28 -5.92
C THR A 65 7.89 -14.85 -7.35
N CYS A 66 8.65 -13.76 -7.47
CA CYS A 66 9.05 -13.17 -8.74
C CYS A 66 10.54 -13.38 -9.01
N HIS A 67 11.37 -13.25 -7.98
CA HIS A 67 12.81 -13.34 -8.09
C HIS A 67 13.34 -14.73 -7.73
N THR A 68 14.38 -15.14 -8.44
CA THR A 68 15.15 -16.35 -8.14
C THR A 68 16.47 -15.99 -7.46
N ILE A 69 17.09 -16.99 -6.83
CA ILE A 69 18.45 -16.90 -6.29
C ILE A 69 19.23 -18.08 -6.86
N GLY A 70 20.24 -17.79 -7.68
CA GLY A 70 21.18 -18.77 -8.21
C GLY A 70 20.63 -19.56 -9.39
N GLN A 71 19.58 -19.07 -10.06
CA GLN A 71 19.07 -19.65 -11.29
C GLN A 71 19.64 -18.92 -12.52
N SER A 72 19.65 -19.63 -13.65
CA SER A 72 20.12 -19.10 -14.93
C SER A 72 19.16 -19.47 -16.06
N GLY A 73 19.23 -18.73 -17.17
CA GLY A 73 18.38 -18.92 -18.35
C GLY A 73 17.36 -17.80 -18.53
N SER A 74 16.23 -18.13 -19.18
CA SER A 74 15.16 -17.17 -19.46
C SER A 74 14.31 -16.93 -18.21
N LEU A 75 14.77 -16.04 -17.34
CA LEU A 75 14.07 -15.67 -16.11
C LEU A 75 13.01 -14.59 -16.38
N ARG A 76 11.91 -14.62 -15.61
CA ARG A 76 10.86 -13.59 -15.69
C ARG A 76 11.31 -12.25 -15.12
N PHE A 77 12.13 -12.30 -14.08
CA PHE A 77 12.68 -11.15 -13.37
C PHE A 77 14.16 -11.40 -13.02
N PRO A 78 14.96 -10.37 -12.72
CA PRO A 78 16.40 -10.53 -12.46
C PRO A 78 16.69 -11.50 -11.31
N ASP A 79 17.70 -12.35 -11.48
CA ASP A 79 18.20 -13.17 -10.37
C ASP A 79 18.89 -12.30 -9.32
N LEU A 80 18.70 -12.65 -8.03
CA LEU A 80 19.25 -11.92 -6.89
C LEU A 80 20.60 -12.47 -6.41
N ASP A 81 21.03 -13.65 -6.84
CA ASP A 81 22.35 -14.18 -6.48
C ASP A 81 23.45 -13.23 -6.95
N GLY A 82 24.37 -12.85 -6.08
CA GLY A 82 25.42 -11.86 -6.38
C GLY A 82 24.93 -10.41 -6.49
N ILE A 83 23.67 -10.09 -6.14
CA ILE A 83 23.17 -8.71 -6.21
C ILE A 83 23.93 -7.75 -5.29
N GLY A 84 24.44 -8.23 -4.14
CA GLY A 84 25.22 -7.41 -3.21
C GLY A 84 26.45 -6.79 -3.87
N THR A 85 27.13 -7.53 -4.75
CA THR A 85 28.25 -7.00 -5.55
C THR A 85 27.76 -6.17 -6.73
N ARG A 86 26.76 -6.66 -7.48
CA ARG A 86 26.28 -5.99 -8.71
C ARG A 86 25.65 -4.64 -8.43
N ALA A 87 25.01 -4.46 -7.28
CA ALA A 87 24.35 -3.22 -6.89
C ALA A 87 25.34 -2.03 -6.88
N ALA A 88 26.59 -2.25 -6.45
CA ALA A 88 27.62 -1.21 -6.35
C ALA A 88 28.06 -0.62 -7.71
N THR A 89 27.81 -1.34 -8.81
CA THR A 89 28.29 -0.96 -10.15
C THR A 89 27.18 -0.77 -11.16
N ARG A 90 25.91 -0.97 -10.76
CA ARG A 90 24.78 -0.95 -11.68
C ARG A 90 24.53 0.43 -12.28
N ILE A 91 24.59 1.47 -11.45
CA ILE A 91 24.42 2.87 -11.86
C ILE A 91 25.70 3.62 -11.50
N PRO A 92 26.42 4.19 -12.49
CA PRO A 92 27.64 4.95 -12.23
C PRO A 92 27.39 6.10 -11.25
N GLY A 93 28.19 6.17 -10.17
CA GLY A 93 28.09 7.22 -9.16
C GLY A 93 27.03 7.00 -8.07
N MET A 94 26.31 5.87 -8.09
CA MET A 94 25.35 5.49 -7.05
C MET A 94 25.94 4.40 -6.15
N SER A 95 25.69 4.47 -4.84
CA SER A 95 26.11 3.43 -3.91
C SER A 95 25.25 2.17 -4.03
N ALA A 96 25.76 1.02 -3.58
CA ALA A 96 24.98 -0.22 -3.55
C ALA A 96 23.70 -0.08 -2.70
N VAL A 97 23.79 0.61 -1.55
CA VAL A 97 22.67 0.84 -0.64
C VAL A 97 21.61 1.71 -1.31
N ASP A 98 22.02 2.81 -1.96
CA ASP A 98 21.08 3.70 -2.65
C ASP A 98 20.41 3.01 -3.85
N TYR A 99 21.16 2.19 -4.59
CA TYR A 99 20.60 1.40 -5.69
C TYR A 99 19.55 0.40 -5.19
N LEU A 100 19.84 -0.31 -4.11
CA LEU A 100 18.89 -1.28 -3.52
C LEU A 100 17.67 -0.56 -2.94
N ALA A 101 17.86 0.56 -2.24
CA ALA A 101 16.77 1.39 -1.74
C ALA A 101 15.90 1.94 -2.89
N GLN A 102 16.50 2.48 -3.95
CA GLN A 102 15.78 2.92 -5.15
C GLN A 102 15.00 1.77 -5.78
N SER A 103 15.60 0.59 -5.88
CA SER A 103 14.92 -0.58 -6.45
C SER A 103 13.68 -0.99 -5.65
N LEU A 104 13.63 -0.73 -4.34
CA LEU A 104 12.51 -1.08 -3.46
C LEU A 104 11.45 0.04 -3.40
N TYR A 105 11.86 1.31 -3.29
CA TYR A 105 10.94 2.46 -3.19
C TYR A 105 10.47 2.98 -4.56
N GLU A 106 11.32 2.91 -5.58
CA GLU A 106 11.09 3.46 -6.91
C GLU A 106 11.50 2.44 -8.00
N PRO A 107 10.92 1.23 -8.04
CA PRO A 107 11.35 0.13 -8.91
C PRO A 107 11.36 0.46 -10.41
N ASN A 108 10.59 1.46 -10.85
CA ASN A 108 10.54 1.90 -12.24
C ASN A 108 11.58 2.99 -12.59
N ALA A 109 12.33 3.51 -11.61
CA ALA A 109 13.41 4.48 -11.86
C ALA A 109 14.58 3.83 -12.61
N TYR A 110 14.82 2.54 -12.37
CA TYR A 110 15.81 1.75 -13.10
C TYR A 110 15.32 0.31 -13.30
N VAL A 111 15.03 -0.05 -14.55
CA VAL A 111 14.70 -1.42 -14.94
C VAL A 111 15.91 -2.04 -15.62
N VAL A 112 16.35 -3.21 -15.13
CA VAL A 112 17.48 -3.93 -15.71
C VAL A 112 17.17 -4.30 -17.17
N GLU A 113 18.13 -4.05 -18.06
CA GLU A 113 18.02 -4.39 -19.48
C GLU A 113 17.64 -5.86 -19.67
N GLY A 114 16.70 -6.12 -20.59
CA GLY A 114 16.16 -7.45 -20.86
C GLY A 114 14.99 -7.89 -19.99
N PHE A 115 14.60 -7.09 -18.98
CA PHE A 115 13.43 -7.35 -18.14
C PHE A 115 12.33 -6.30 -18.33
N ASN A 116 11.09 -6.70 -18.06
CA ASN A 116 9.94 -5.80 -18.09
C ASN A 116 9.73 -5.14 -16.73
N PRO A 117 9.21 -3.90 -16.68
CA PRO A 117 8.74 -3.30 -15.43
C PRO A 117 7.62 -4.15 -14.85
N GLY A 118 7.69 -4.43 -13.56
CA GLY A 118 6.72 -5.29 -12.88
C GLY A 118 6.94 -5.48 -11.38
N MET A 119 8.03 -4.93 -10.84
CA MET A 119 8.26 -4.90 -9.39
C MET A 119 7.34 -3.85 -8.75
N PRO A 120 6.56 -4.20 -7.72
CA PRO A 120 5.70 -3.26 -7.01
C PRO A 120 6.52 -2.31 -6.14
N VAL A 121 5.96 -1.15 -5.82
CA VAL A 121 6.52 -0.22 -4.83
C VAL A 121 6.38 -0.85 -3.44
N ILE A 122 7.50 -1.19 -2.81
CA ILE A 122 7.54 -2.15 -1.69
C ILE A 122 6.92 -1.59 -0.41
N ASN A 123 7.02 -0.28 -0.18
CA ASN A 123 6.41 0.39 0.98
C ASN A 123 4.92 0.74 0.78
N LYS A 124 4.32 0.34 -0.34
CA LYS A 124 2.89 0.56 -0.63
C LYS A 124 2.13 -0.78 -0.69
N PRO A 125 0.78 -0.76 -0.54
CA PRO A 125 -0.02 -1.95 -0.78
C PRO A 125 0.24 -2.54 -2.18
N PRO A 126 0.26 -3.88 -2.34
CA PRO A 126 -0.17 -4.88 -1.36
C PRO A 126 0.91 -5.37 -0.37
N ILE A 127 2.19 -4.97 -0.52
CA ILE A 127 3.28 -5.49 0.31
C ILE A 127 3.44 -4.69 1.61
N GLN A 128 3.52 -3.36 1.47
CA GLN A 128 3.54 -2.41 2.59
C GLN A 128 4.58 -2.76 3.67
N LEU A 129 5.85 -2.89 3.26
CA LEU A 129 6.97 -2.97 4.21
C LEU A 129 7.23 -1.60 4.87
N THR A 130 7.64 -1.62 6.13
CA THR A 130 8.16 -0.46 6.85
C THR A 130 9.60 -0.14 6.42
N ASP A 131 10.11 1.03 6.78
CA ASP A 131 11.48 1.43 6.44
C ASP A 131 12.50 0.49 7.10
N ASP A 132 12.24 0.05 8.34
CA ASP A 132 13.11 -0.88 9.08
C ASP A 132 13.10 -2.29 8.45
N GLU A 133 11.93 -2.77 8.02
CA GLU A 133 11.81 -4.02 7.28
C GLU A 133 12.54 -3.95 5.94
N ILE A 134 12.44 -2.82 5.24
CA ILE A 134 13.17 -2.56 3.99
C ILE A 134 14.68 -2.56 4.25
N LEU A 135 15.13 -1.97 5.36
CA LEU A 135 16.54 -1.94 5.74
C LEU A 135 17.08 -3.34 6.02
N ALA A 136 16.31 -4.18 6.71
CA ALA A 136 16.63 -5.60 6.91
C ALA A 136 16.69 -6.36 5.57
N VAL A 137 15.74 -6.12 4.66
CA VAL A 137 15.77 -6.68 3.30
C VAL A 137 17.02 -6.23 2.54
N ILE A 138 17.42 -4.96 2.65
CA ILE A 138 18.67 -4.47 2.03
C ILE A 138 19.89 -5.20 2.60
N ALA A 139 19.96 -5.42 3.92
CA ALA A 139 21.04 -6.19 4.55
C ALA A 139 21.13 -7.61 3.95
N PHE A 140 19.99 -8.29 3.82
CA PHE A 140 19.91 -9.60 3.18
C PHE A 140 20.35 -9.56 1.70
N LEU A 141 19.89 -8.58 0.92
CA LEU A 141 20.31 -8.46 -0.48
C LEU A 141 21.81 -8.19 -0.63
N GLN A 142 22.40 -7.41 0.30
CA GLN A 142 23.85 -7.23 0.34
C GLN A 142 24.59 -8.53 0.66
N SER A 143 24.04 -9.39 1.52
CA SER A 143 24.67 -10.68 1.86
C SER A 143 24.68 -11.66 0.69
N LEU A 144 23.87 -11.45 -0.34
CA LEU A 144 23.90 -12.23 -1.59
C LEU A 144 25.09 -11.80 -2.46
N GLY A 145 26.29 -12.22 -2.05
CA GLY A 145 27.56 -11.99 -2.77
C GLY A 145 28.39 -10.78 -2.31
N GLY A 146 27.91 -10.02 -1.32
CA GLY A 146 28.65 -8.92 -0.71
C GLY A 146 28.69 -9.01 0.82
N THR A 147 29.29 -7.99 1.44
CA THR A 147 29.26 -7.81 2.89
C THR A 147 28.16 -6.81 3.24
N PRO A 148 27.17 -7.18 4.07
CA PRO A 148 26.16 -6.26 4.57
C PRO A 148 26.81 -5.08 5.30
N SER A 149 26.35 -3.87 4.98
CA SER A 149 26.90 -2.62 5.50
C SER A 149 25.88 -1.76 6.24
N VAL A 150 24.60 -2.12 6.17
CA VAL A 150 23.51 -1.37 6.81
C VAL A 150 23.29 -1.84 8.25
N THR A 151 22.91 -0.90 9.11
CA THR A 151 22.49 -1.09 10.52
C THR A 151 21.14 -0.39 10.73
N MET A 152 20.48 -0.59 11.88
CA MET A 152 19.21 0.08 12.20
C MET A 152 19.28 1.62 12.21
N GLU A 153 20.48 2.19 12.37
CA GLU A 153 20.71 3.63 12.34
C GLU A 153 20.99 4.17 10.93
N THR A 154 21.08 3.29 9.93
CA THR A 154 21.42 3.67 8.57
C THR A 154 20.31 4.50 7.94
N LYS A 155 20.62 5.77 7.65
CA LYS A 155 19.72 6.66 6.93
C LYS A 155 19.83 6.45 5.44
N LEU A 156 18.78 5.90 4.83
CA LEU A 156 18.68 5.76 3.38
C LEU A 156 18.46 7.13 2.73
N SER A 157 19.19 7.41 1.64
CA SER A 157 19.02 8.63 0.85
C SER A 157 17.67 8.66 0.13
N ILE A 158 17.14 7.47 -0.17
CA ILE A 158 15.82 7.25 -0.77
C ILE A 158 15.02 6.46 0.26
N ASN A 159 14.03 7.11 0.86
CA ASN A 159 13.13 6.49 1.83
C ASN A 159 11.69 6.77 1.42
N GLY A 160 10.76 6.01 2.01
CA GLY A 160 9.34 6.10 1.70
C GLY A 160 8.66 7.39 2.19
N GLY A 161 9.42 8.35 2.73
CA GLY A 161 8.88 9.38 3.61
C GLY A 161 8.40 8.76 4.92
N ALA A 162 9.35 8.53 5.83
CA ALA A 162 9.15 8.21 7.26
C ALA A 162 8.14 7.09 7.55
N GLY A 163 8.58 5.84 7.38
CA GLY A 163 7.93 4.62 7.86
C GLY A 163 8.76 3.90 8.91
N GLY A 164 9.34 4.61 9.88
CA GLY A 164 10.08 4.03 11.00
C GLY A 164 10.20 5.07 12.12
N ASP A 165 9.55 4.80 13.26
CA ASP A 165 9.57 5.59 14.49
C ASP A 165 9.14 7.06 14.45
N SER A 166 7.83 7.31 14.38
CA SER A 166 7.19 8.49 15.01
C SER A 166 5.65 8.46 15.02
N THR A 167 5.02 7.28 15.05
CA THR A 167 3.55 7.17 15.11
C THR A 167 2.92 7.64 16.43
N ALA A 168 3.71 8.04 17.43
CA ALA A 168 3.19 8.68 18.64
C ALA A 168 3.43 10.21 18.66
N THR A 169 4.58 10.69 18.16
CA THR A 169 4.98 12.10 18.32
C THR A 169 4.78 12.93 17.04
N ALA A 170 4.96 12.35 15.84
CA ALA A 170 4.64 13.04 14.58
C ALA A 170 3.13 13.13 14.36
N THR A 171 2.35 12.19 14.89
CA THR A 171 0.88 12.29 14.92
C THR A 171 0.46 13.50 15.74
N ALA A 172 1.13 13.84 16.85
CA ALA A 172 0.81 15.04 17.61
C ALA A 172 1.15 16.34 16.84
N ALA A 173 2.29 16.39 16.14
CA ALA A 173 2.71 17.59 15.40
C ALA A 173 1.97 17.78 14.06
N LEU A 174 1.73 16.71 13.31
CA LEU A 174 0.91 16.74 12.09
C LEU A 174 -0.57 16.91 12.40
N VAL A 175 -1.08 16.36 13.53
CA VAL A 175 -2.41 16.71 14.03
C VAL A 175 -2.45 18.17 14.46
N GLN A 176 -1.37 18.77 14.94
CA GLN A 176 -1.36 20.20 15.28
C GLN A 176 -1.41 21.10 14.02
N GLU A 177 -0.68 20.76 12.96
CA GLU A 177 -0.66 21.51 11.70
C GLU A 177 -1.91 21.26 10.85
N ALA A 178 -2.34 20.01 10.70
CA ALA A 178 -3.63 19.66 10.09
C ALA A 178 -4.83 20.16 10.91
N ALA A 179 -4.69 20.30 12.25
CA ALA A 179 -5.72 20.92 13.07
C ALA A 179 -5.85 22.42 12.85
N SER A 180 -4.80 23.09 12.39
CA SER A 180 -4.77 24.55 12.22
C SER A 180 -5.34 25.04 10.89
N LEU A 181 -5.46 24.17 9.88
CA LEU A 181 -6.03 24.52 8.59
C LEU A 181 -7.54 24.28 8.60
N ASP A 182 -8.28 25.33 8.22
CA ASP A 182 -9.71 25.26 7.98
C ASP A 182 -10.02 24.54 6.65
N GLY A 183 -11.26 24.08 6.47
CA GLY A 183 -11.65 23.31 5.29
C GLY A 183 -11.49 24.08 3.97
N LYS A 184 -11.50 25.42 4.00
CA LYS A 184 -11.25 26.27 2.83
C LYS A 184 -9.77 26.24 2.44
N ALA A 185 -8.87 26.44 3.41
CA ALA A 185 -7.44 26.39 3.20
C ALA A 185 -6.99 25.02 2.69
N LEU A 186 -7.63 23.94 3.17
CA LEU A 186 -7.40 22.59 2.67
C LEU A 186 -7.91 22.42 1.23
N PHE A 187 -9.10 22.93 0.90
CA PHE A 187 -9.65 22.91 -0.46
C PHE A 187 -8.76 23.67 -1.47
N GLU A 188 -8.10 24.75 -1.04
CA GLU A 188 -7.13 25.50 -1.84
C GLU A 188 -5.76 24.79 -1.92
N ARG A 189 -5.27 24.22 -0.80
CA ARG A 189 -4.00 23.50 -0.71
C ARG A 189 -3.93 22.31 -1.66
N TYR A 190 -5.00 21.52 -1.74
CA TYR A 190 -5.10 20.41 -2.69
C TYR A 190 -5.53 20.86 -4.09
N GLY A 191 -5.57 22.16 -4.36
CA GLY A 191 -5.84 22.70 -5.69
C GLY A 191 -7.25 22.44 -6.20
N CYS A 192 -8.19 22.05 -5.34
CA CYS A 192 -9.58 21.73 -5.72
C CYS A 192 -10.27 22.97 -6.34
N ALA A 193 -9.98 24.15 -5.79
CA ALA A 193 -10.49 25.44 -6.27
C ALA A 193 -10.07 25.81 -7.71
N ARG A 194 -9.06 25.13 -8.27
CA ARG A 194 -8.61 25.38 -9.65
C ARG A 194 -9.62 24.89 -10.70
N CYS A 195 -10.43 23.90 -10.33
CA CYS A 195 -11.38 23.25 -11.23
C CYS A 195 -12.81 23.24 -10.68
N HIS A 196 -12.98 23.20 -9.35
CA HIS A 196 -14.29 23.21 -8.69
C HIS A 196 -14.60 24.60 -8.12
N ALA A 197 -15.80 25.09 -8.38
CA ALA A 197 -16.39 26.10 -7.51
C ALA A 197 -16.67 25.48 -6.13
N THR A 198 -16.74 26.30 -5.09
CA THR A 198 -17.11 25.86 -3.73
C THR A 198 -18.59 25.53 -3.61
N THR A 199 -19.35 25.76 -4.68
CA THR A 199 -20.77 25.49 -4.83
C THR A 199 -20.97 24.09 -5.40
N LEU A 200 -21.73 23.26 -4.70
CA LEU A 200 -21.97 21.87 -5.10
C LEU A 200 -23.06 21.84 -6.18
N PRO A 201 -22.91 21.04 -7.25
CA PRO A 201 -23.92 20.96 -8.29
C PRO A 201 -25.20 20.28 -7.77
N GLY A 202 -26.21 21.10 -7.51
CA GLY A 202 -27.60 20.68 -7.34
C GLY A 202 -28.00 20.21 -5.93
N LYS A 203 -29.32 20.16 -5.71
CA LYS A 203 -29.97 19.79 -4.43
C LYS A 203 -29.67 18.37 -3.90
N ARG A 204 -28.86 17.54 -4.58
CA ARG A 204 -28.88 16.08 -4.39
C ARG A 204 -27.81 15.46 -3.50
N LEU A 205 -26.61 16.03 -3.36
CA LEU A 205 -25.51 15.32 -2.65
C LEU A 205 -25.54 15.53 -1.14
N ASP A 206 -25.62 14.47 -0.36
CA ASP A 206 -25.42 14.48 1.10
C ASP A 206 -23.93 14.37 1.50
N ARG A 207 -23.63 14.53 2.80
CA ARG A 207 -22.24 14.52 3.30
C ARG A 207 -21.52 13.21 2.93
N ALA A 208 -22.21 12.08 3.02
CA ALA A 208 -21.64 10.77 2.73
C ALA A 208 -21.36 10.60 1.24
N GLU A 209 -22.24 11.11 0.39
CA GLU A 209 -22.06 11.11 -1.06
C GLU A 209 -20.91 12.03 -1.50
N VAL A 210 -20.72 13.19 -0.86
CA VAL A 210 -19.57 14.07 -1.11
C VAL A 210 -18.26 13.39 -0.68
N LEU A 211 -18.25 12.75 0.49
CA LEU A 211 -17.08 11.99 0.96
C LEU A 211 -16.74 10.83 0.02
N ALA A 212 -17.75 10.04 -0.38
CA ALA A 212 -17.58 8.96 -1.34
C ALA A 212 -17.10 9.47 -2.72
N SER A 213 -17.55 10.66 -3.13
CA SER A 213 -17.10 11.31 -4.38
C SER A 213 -15.61 11.64 -4.40
N ILE A 214 -15.06 11.92 -3.22
CA ILE A 214 -13.65 12.27 -3.04
C ILE A 214 -12.82 10.99 -2.92
N LEU A 215 -13.21 10.06 -2.05
CA LEU A 215 -12.46 8.82 -1.79
C LEU A 215 -12.53 7.81 -2.93
N SER A 216 -13.67 7.74 -3.61
CA SER A 216 -13.99 6.73 -4.61
C SER A 216 -14.66 7.38 -5.83
N PRO A 217 -13.96 8.22 -6.61
CA PRO A 217 -14.55 8.98 -7.72
C PRO A 217 -15.13 8.07 -8.82
N ASP A 218 -14.63 6.83 -8.93
CA ASP A 218 -15.13 5.84 -9.88
C ASP A 218 -16.47 5.20 -9.45
N SER A 219 -16.84 5.34 -8.18
CA SER A 219 -18.11 4.81 -7.65
C SER A 219 -19.34 5.63 -8.04
N ILE A 220 -19.13 6.84 -8.57
CA ILE A 220 -20.21 7.78 -8.94
C ILE A 220 -20.33 7.84 -10.46
N THR A 221 -21.40 7.22 -10.97
CA THR A 221 -21.66 6.96 -12.39
C THR A 221 -22.32 8.11 -13.15
N THR A 222 -22.29 9.33 -12.61
CA THR A 222 -23.01 10.48 -13.18
C THR A 222 -22.22 11.23 -14.27
N LEU A 223 -20.96 10.88 -14.52
CA LEU A 223 -20.11 11.48 -15.55
C LEU A 223 -19.84 10.51 -16.69
N ALA A 224 -19.76 11.00 -17.93
CA ALA A 224 -19.38 10.19 -19.07
C ALA A 224 -17.92 9.72 -18.94
N GLY A 225 -17.58 8.54 -19.47
CA GLY A 225 -16.29 7.88 -19.20
C GLY A 225 -15.02 8.71 -19.48
N ALA A 226 -15.06 9.63 -20.45
CA ALA A 226 -13.94 10.54 -20.73
C ALA A 226 -13.80 11.67 -19.69
N GLU A 227 -14.90 12.15 -19.11
CA GLU A 227 -14.91 13.15 -18.03
C GLU A 227 -14.52 12.51 -16.69
N GLN A 228 -14.96 11.27 -16.45
CA GLN A 228 -14.59 10.50 -15.27
C GLN A 228 -13.08 10.21 -15.25
N ALA A 229 -12.48 9.82 -16.38
CA ALA A 229 -11.04 9.61 -16.50
C ALA A 229 -10.23 10.89 -16.21
N LYS A 230 -10.67 12.05 -16.72
CA LYS A 230 -10.03 13.34 -16.43
C LYS A 230 -10.16 13.72 -14.95
N LYS A 231 -11.31 13.48 -14.33
CA LYS A 231 -11.53 13.69 -12.89
C LYS A 231 -10.57 12.84 -12.06
N ARG A 232 -10.43 11.55 -12.39
CA ARG A 232 -9.49 10.66 -11.70
C ARG A 232 -8.05 11.15 -11.82
N GLN A 233 -7.60 11.45 -13.04
CA GLN A 233 -6.25 11.96 -13.28
C GLN A 233 -5.99 13.28 -12.53
N ALA A 234 -6.97 14.18 -12.47
CA ALA A 234 -6.85 15.45 -11.73
C ALA A 234 -6.77 15.24 -10.21
N MET A 235 -7.51 14.27 -9.67
CA MET A 235 -7.47 13.90 -8.25
C MET A 235 -6.19 13.16 -7.87
N GLU A 236 -5.62 12.37 -8.77
CA GLU A 236 -4.28 11.79 -8.59
C GLU A 236 -3.20 12.89 -8.60
N GLN A 237 -3.31 13.86 -9.51
CA GLN A 237 -2.36 14.98 -9.62
C GLN A 237 -2.42 15.99 -8.47
N SER A 238 -3.59 16.13 -7.81
CA SER A 238 -3.68 16.98 -6.61
C SER A 238 -2.91 16.39 -5.43
N GLY A 239 -2.53 15.11 -5.49
CA GLY A 239 -1.90 14.38 -4.41
C GLY A 239 -2.83 14.19 -3.21
N VAL A 240 -4.15 14.40 -3.35
CA VAL A 240 -5.11 14.24 -2.26
C VAL A 240 -5.11 12.79 -1.73
N TYR A 241 -4.95 11.80 -2.61
CA TYR A 241 -4.89 10.39 -2.22
C TYR A 241 -3.59 9.98 -1.52
N ASP A 242 -2.49 10.66 -1.85
CA ASP A 242 -1.17 10.35 -1.29
C ASP A 242 -0.83 11.20 -0.05
N LYS A 243 -1.43 12.38 0.09
CA LYS A 243 -1.00 13.42 1.05
C LYS A 243 -2.10 13.95 1.98
N ALA A 244 -3.38 13.67 1.72
CA ALA A 244 -4.45 14.12 2.60
C ALA A 244 -4.76 13.09 3.67
N THR A 245 -4.81 13.53 4.91
CA THR A 245 -5.34 12.72 6.01
C THR A 245 -6.86 12.61 5.90
N LEU A 246 -7.44 11.54 6.47
CA LEU A 246 -8.91 11.41 6.53
C LEU A 246 -9.56 12.59 7.26
N GLN A 247 -8.87 13.16 8.25
CA GLN A 247 -9.35 14.33 8.99
C GLN A 247 -9.34 15.60 8.13
N GLU A 248 -8.36 15.79 7.26
CA GLU A 248 -8.35 16.89 6.30
C GLU A 248 -9.44 16.73 5.25
N ILE A 249 -9.68 15.50 4.77
CA ILE A 249 -10.77 15.19 3.84
C ILE A 249 -12.13 15.50 4.50
N ASP A 250 -12.35 15.06 5.75
CA ASP A 250 -13.57 15.36 6.49
C ASP A 250 -13.82 16.88 6.62
N ARG A 251 -12.76 17.67 6.88
CA ARG A 251 -12.88 19.14 6.97
C ARG A 251 -13.21 19.80 5.63
N ILE A 252 -12.65 19.28 4.54
CA ILE A 252 -13.00 19.73 3.19
C ILE A 252 -14.47 19.43 2.91
N VAL A 253 -14.95 18.24 3.28
CA VAL A 253 -16.35 17.85 3.13
C VAL A 253 -17.26 18.76 3.96
N ASP A 254 -16.93 19.00 5.23
CA ASP A 254 -17.71 19.87 6.11
C ASP A 254 -17.78 21.30 5.57
N TYR A 255 -16.66 21.84 5.07
CA TYR A 255 -16.63 23.13 4.40
C TYR A 255 -17.55 23.18 3.18
N LEU A 256 -17.54 22.17 2.31
CA LEU A 256 -18.44 22.10 1.14
C LEU A 256 -19.91 22.03 1.56
N MET A 257 -20.22 21.32 2.64
CA MET A 257 -21.58 21.25 3.20
C MET A 257 -22.02 22.60 3.81
N GLU A 258 -21.12 23.34 4.45
CA GLU A 258 -21.39 24.70 4.91
C GLU A 258 -21.64 25.68 3.76
N GLN A 259 -20.92 25.55 2.64
CA GLN A 259 -21.17 26.38 1.46
C GLN A 259 -22.54 26.07 0.86
N LYS A 260 -22.92 24.78 0.79
CA LYS A 260 -24.27 24.36 0.37
C LYS A 260 -25.38 24.94 1.26
N ALA A 261 -25.15 25.09 2.56
CA ALA A 261 -26.14 25.65 3.48
C ALA A 261 -26.34 27.17 3.32
N LYS A 262 -25.45 27.86 2.62
CA LYS A 262 -25.50 29.31 2.37
C LYS A 262 -26.16 29.68 1.02
N GLU A 263 -26.44 28.69 0.18
CA GLU A 263 -27.17 28.82 -1.10
C GLU A 263 -28.67 28.58 -0.93
#